data_AF-A0A5B0G1L3-F1
#
_entry.id   AF-A0A5B0G1L3-F1
#
_cell.length_a   1.000
_cell.length_b   1.000
_cell.length_c   1.000
_cell.angle_alpha   90.00
_cell.angle_beta   90.00
_cell.angle_gamma   90.00
#
_symmetry.space_group_name_H-M   'P 1'
#
loop_
_entity.id
_entity.type
_entity.pdbx_description
1 polymer ?
#
loop_
_entity_poly.entity_id
_entity_poly.type
_entity_poly.pdbx_seq_one_letter_code
_entity_poly.pdbx_strand_id
1 'polypeptide(L)'
;SYFRAIGELYQYGLSARGIALDVAQAGKPEEFPNFTHVWFDTPADNRADSVTIYTLLDGPSITGAYRFVMHRTKGVVMDIDTAIFLRKDV
;
A
#
# COMPACT_ATOMS: atom_id res chain seq x y z
N SER A 1 -3.72 2.97 -5.96
CA SER A 1 -2.79 2.55 -4.88
C SER A 1 -2.83 1.04 -4.67
N TYR A 2 -2.75 0.26 -5.75
CA TYR A 2 -2.86 -1.19 -5.70
C TYR A 2 -1.50 -1.85 -5.47
N PHE A 3 -1.48 -2.97 -4.77
CA PHE A 3 -0.30 -3.79 -4.59
C PHE A 3 -0.67 -5.29 -4.53
N ARG A 4 0.32 -6.14 -4.83
CA ARG A 4 0.22 -7.59 -4.82
C ARG A 4 1.50 -8.18 -4.27
N ALA A 5 1.39 -9.37 -3.71
CA ALA A 5 2.53 -10.24 -3.49
C ALA A 5 2.23 -11.66 -3.94
N ILE A 6 3.31 -12.42 -4.07
CA ILE A 6 3.26 -13.85 -4.36
C ILE A 6 2.96 -14.67 -3.10
N GLY A 7 2.25 -15.78 -3.28
CA GLY A 7 2.04 -16.80 -2.25
C GLY A 7 3.16 -17.84 -2.17
N GLU A 8 2.81 -19.01 -1.66
CA GLU A 8 3.71 -20.18 -1.52
C GLU A 8 4.13 -20.75 -2.86
N LEU A 9 3.21 -20.78 -3.82
CA LEU A 9 3.45 -21.30 -5.17
C LEU A 9 4.10 -20.27 -6.11
N TYR A 10 4.59 -19.14 -5.58
CA TYR A 10 5.18 -18.05 -6.37
C TYR A 10 4.25 -17.44 -7.44
N GLN A 11 2.95 -17.65 -7.32
CA GLN A 11 1.94 -17.10 -8.21
C GLN A 11 1.31 -15.84 -7.63
N TYR A 12 0.96 -14.90 -8.51
CA TYR A 12 0.17 -13.73 -8.16
C TYR A 12 -1.32 -14.07 -8.10
N GLY A 13 -1.96 -13.65 -7.01
CA GLY A 13 -3.41 -13.76 -6.82
C GLY A 13 -4.07 -12.38 -6.78
N LEU A 14 -4.89 -12.19 -5.74
CA LEU A 14 -5.65 -10.97 -5.50
C LEU A 14 -4.76 -9.73 -5.30
N SER A 15 -5.33 -8.57 -5.57
CA SER A 15 -4.73 -7.29 -5.20
C SER A 15 -5.31 -6.78 -3.89
N ALA A 16 -4.49 -6.09 -3.13
CA ALA A 16 -4.95 -5.14 -2.13
C ALA A 16 -4.88 -3.72 -2.68
N ARG A 17 -5.56 -2.79 -2.00
CA ARG A 17 -5.45 -1.34 -2.22
C ARG A 17 -5.08 -0.70 -0.89
N GLY A 18 -4.28 0.36 -0.93
CA GLY A 18 -4.01 1.16 0.28
C GLY A 18 -5.28 1.75 0.87
N ILE A 19 -6.21 2.17 0.01
CA ILE A 19 -7.52 2.70 0.38
C ILE A 19 -8.46 2.63 -0.83
N ALA A 20 -9.76 2.65 -0.57
CA ALA A 20 -10.81 2.79 -1.57
C ALA A 20 -11.80 3.85 -1.11
N LEU A 21 -12.23 4.72 -2.02
CA LEU A 21 -13.09 5.87 -1.74
C LEU A 21 -14.28 5.84 -2.68
N ASP A 22 -15.48 6.09 -2.16
CA ASP A 22 -16.71 6.22 -2.95
C ASP A 22 -17.04 4.99 -3.81
N VAL A 23 -16.60 3.80 -3.38
CA VAL A 23 -16.79 2.55 -4.12
C VAL A 23 -18.29 2.26 -4.27
N ALA A 24 -18.75 2.14 -5.51
CA ALA A 24 -20.14 1.86 -5.84
C ALA A 24 -21.16 2.84 -5.22
N GLN A 25 -20.76 4.10 -4.98
CA GLN A 25 -21.66 5.12 -4.47
C GLN A 25 -22.54 5.72 -5.58
N ALA A 26 -23.86 5.70 -5.38
CA ALA A 26 -24.79 6.25 -6.37
C ALA A 26 -24.62 7.77 -6.53
N GLY A 27 -24.50 8.24 -7.77
CA GLY A 27 -24.37 9.66 -8.09
C GLY A 27 -22.99 10.29 -7.81
N LYS A 28 -21.99 9.51 -7.37
CA LYS A 28 -20.61 9.97 -7.13
C LYS A 28 -19.62 8.99 -7.79
N PRO A 29 -18.63 9.47 -8.58
CA PRO A 29 -17.61 8.60 -9.15
C PRO A 29 -16.65 8.08 -8.06
N GLU A 30 -16.22 6.82 -8.18
CA GLU A 30 -15.17 6.25 -7.34
C GLU A 30 -13.85 7.00 -7.54
N GLU A 31 -13.16 7.32 -6.43
CA GLU A 31 -11.84 7.94 -6.48
C GLU A 31 -10.74 6.89 -6.29
N PHE A 32 -9.69 6.99 -7.11
CA PHE A 32 -8.55 6.07 -7.12
C PHE A 32 -7.23 6.80 -6.80
N PRO A 33 -6.94 7.11 -5.52
CA PRO A 33 -5.63 7.66 -5.14
C PRO A 33 -4.49 6.71 -5.51
N ASN A 34 -3.32 7.25 -5.85
CA ASN A 34 -2.16 6.49 -6.31
C ASN A 34 -1.00 6.55 -5.33
N PHE A 35 -0.19 5.49 -5.29
CA PHE A 35 1.13 5.60 -4.69
C PHE A 35 2.04 6.26 -5.73
N THR A 36 2.50 7.48 -5.48
CA THR A 36 3.25 8.29 -6.45
C THR A 36 4.75 8.25 -6.21
N HIS A 37 5.17 7.94 -4.98
CA HIS A 37 6.56 7.85 -4.59
C HIS A 37 6.77 6.61 -3.73
N VAL A 38 7.94 5.98 -3.88
CA VAL A 38 8.33 4.78 -3.16
C VAL A 38 9.77 4.97 -2.70
N TRP A 39 10.02 4.75 -1.42
CA TRP A 39 11.35 4.78 -0.82
C TRP A 39 11.63 3.42 -0.19
N PHE A 40 12.79 2.86 -0.52
CA PHE A 40 13.28 1.64 0.11
C PHE A 40 14.13 2.02 1.32
N ASP A 41 13.83 1.40 2.45
CA ASP A 41 14.70 1.44 3.60
C ASP A 41 15.71 0.29 3.46
N THR A 42 16.90 0.61 2.98
CA THR A 42 17.95 -0.39 2.77
C THR A 42 18.41 -0.90 4.13
N PRO A 43 18.26 -2.21 4.43
CA PRO A 43 18.68 -2.74 5.70
C PRO A 43 20.18 -2.55 5.93
N ALA A 44 20.57 -2.19 7.16
CA ALA A 44 21.98 -2.00 7.51
C ALA A 44 22.77 -3.33 7.59
N ASP A 45 22.08 -4.45 7.79
CA ASP A 45 22.65 -5.80 7.81
C ASP A 45 22.01 -6.63 6.68
N ASN A 46 22.85 -7.29 5.87
CA ASN A 46 22.43 -8.18 4.80
C ASN A 46 21.69 -9.44 5.30
N ARG A 47 21.68 -9.68 6.62
CA ARG A 47 20.90 -10.75 7.28
C ARG A 47 19.51 -10.30 7.72
N ALA A 48 19.10 -9.08 7.43
CA ALA A 48 17.75 -8.62 7.71
C ALA A 48 16.71 -9.55 7.05
N ASP A 49 15.69 -9.90 7.82
CA ASP A 49 14.63 -10.85 7.44
C ASP A 49 13.37 -10.14 6.89
N SER A 50 13.47 -8.82 6.69
CA SER A 50 12.39 -7.98 6.19
C SER A 50 12.86 -6.93 5.20
N VAL A 51 11.93 -6.47 4.38
CA VAL A 51 12.11 -5.29 3.51
C VAL A 51 11.09 -4.25 3.95
N THR A 52 11.58 -3.06 4.29
CA THR A 52 10.71 -1.92 4.60
C THR A 52 10.65 -0.97 3.41
N ILE A 53 9.44 -0.60 3.00
CA ILE A 53 9.21 0.46 2.01
C ILE A 53 8.25 1.51 2.55
N TYR A 54 8.50 2.76 2.20
CA TYR A 54 7.59 3.86 2.44
C TYR A 54 6.97 4.30 1.13
N THR A 55 5.69 4.67 1.14
CA THR A 55 5.04 5.21 -0.07
C THR A 55 4.20 6.43 0.24
N LEU A 56 4.21 7.40 -0.68
CA LEU A 56 3.29 8.55 -0.64
C LEU A 56 2.03 8.20 -1.42
N LEU A 57 0.88 8.20 -0.73
CA LEU A 57 -0.44 8.18 -1.33
C LEU A 57 -0.84 9.61 -1.71
N ASP A 58 -1.20 9.80 -2.96
CA ASP A 58 -1.70 11.08 -3.47
C ASP A 58 -2.99 10.87 -4.26
N GLY A 59 -4.00 11.65 -3.91
CA GLY A 59 -5.31 11.65 -4.55
C GLY A 59 -6.00 13.01 -4.46
N PRO A 60 -7.10 13.21 -5.21
CA PRO A 60 -7.86 14.44 -5.15
C PRO A 60 -8.44 14.75 -3.76
N SER A 61 -9.01 13.74 -3.08
CA SER A 61 -9.68 13.93 -1.78
C SER A 61 -8.78 13.72 -0.59
N ILE A 62 -7.74 12.90 -0.73
CA ILE A 62 -6.87 12.50 0.37
C ILE A 62 -5.41 12.44 -0.06
N THR A 63 -4.53 12.51 0.93
CA THR A 63 -3.12 12.12 0.80
C THR A 63 -2.73 11.31 2.02
N GLY A 64 -1.62 10.60 1.96
CA GLY A 64 -1.15 9.85 3.12
C GLY A 64 0.23 9.27 2.95
N ALA A 65 0.82 8.84 4.05
CA ALA A 65 2.07 8.09 4.07
C ALA A 65 1.78 6.66 4.53
N TYR A 66 2.44 5.70 3.89
CA TYR A 66 2.35 4.29 4.23
C TYR A 66 3.75 3.78 4.51
N ARG A 67 3.87 2.91 5.51
CA ARG A 67 5.06 2.10 5.79
C ARG A 67 4.64 0.64 5.66
N PHE A 68 5.28 -0.09 4.77
CA PHE A 68 5.13 -1.53 4.62
C PHE A 68 6.38 -2.20 5.16
N VAL A 69 6.22 -3.11 6.11
CA VAL A 69 7.27 -4.04 6.55
C VAL A 69 6.90 -5.42 6.04
N MET A 70 7.73 -5.97 5.17
CA MET A 70 7.40 -7.19 4.42
C MET A 70 8.35 -8.33 4.80
N HIS A 71 7.78 -9.43 5.26
CA HIS A 71 8.49 -10.65 5.64
C HIS A 71 8.17 -11.80 4.69
N ARG A 72 9.19 -12.53 4.23
CA ARG A 72 8.99 -13.75 3.45
C ARG A 72 8.80 -14.95 4.37
N THR A 73 7.63 -15.57 4.28
CA THR A 73 7.26 -16.83 4.95
C THR A 73 6.80 -17.83 3.87
N LYS A 74 5.75 -18.64 4.13
CA LYS A 74 5.05 -19.35 3.05
C LYS A 74 4.47 -18.38 2.02
N GLY A 75 3.95 -17.24 2.46
CA GLY A 75 3.60 -16.10 1.60
C GLY A 75 4.45 -14.89 1.96
N VAL A 76 4.11 -13.74 1.39
CA VAL A 76 4.62 -12.46 1.93
C VAL A 76 3.61 -11.96 2.96
N VAL A 77 4.05 -11.81 4.20
CA VAL A 77 3.29 -11.12 5.26
C VAL A 77 3.71 -9.65 5.23
N MET A 78 2.74 -8.74 5.23
CA MET A 78 2.99 -7.30 5.20
C MET A 78 2.33 -6.66 6.41
N ASP A 79 3.13 -6.07 7.29
CA ASP A 79 2.65 -5.16 8.33
C ASP A 79 2.61 -3.75 7.75
N ILE A 80 1.45 -3.09 7.83
CA ILE A 80 1.22 -1.82 7.15
C ILE A 80 0.74 -0.77 8.15
N ASP A 81 1.57 0.25 8.36
CA ASP A 81 1.16 1.46 9.07
C ASP A 81 0.78 2.54 8.07
N THR A 82 -0.24 3.34 8.40
CA THR A 82 -0.71 4.42 7.53
C THR A 82 -1.04 5.67 8.33
N ALA A 83 -0.78 6.82 7.73
CA ALA A 83 -1.30 8.11 8.16
C ALA A 83 -1.99 8.77 6.97
N ILE A 84 -3.30 9.01 7.09
CA ILE A 84 -4.14 9.53 6.01
C ILE A 84 -4.69 10.89 6.42
N PHE A 85 -4.69 11.82 5.47
CA PHE A 85 -5.10 13.20 5.65
C PHE A 85 -6.12 13.57 4.58
N LEU A 86 -7.27 14.08 5.02
CA LEU A 86 -8.29 14.60 4.11
C LEU A 86 -7.85 15.96 3.56
N ARG A 87 -8.04 16.16 2.26
CA ARG A 87 -7.95 17.46 1.57
C ARG A 87 -9.34 18.08 1.37
N LYS A 88 -10.37 17.24 1.32
CA LYS A 88 -11.81 17.56 1.28
C LYS A 88 -12.60 16.37 1.84
N ASP A 89 -13.90 16.58 2.05
CA ASP A 89 -14.81 15.54 2.53
C ASP A 89 -14.92 14.38 1.53
N VAL A 90 -14.97 13.16 2.06
CA VAL A 90 -15.14 11.89 1.33
C VAL A 90 -16.44 11.23 1.72
#